data_AF-A0A2H9VNS9-F1
#
_entry.id   AF-A0A2H9VNS9-F1
#
_cell.length_a   1.000
_cell.length_b   1.000
_cell.length_c   1.000
_cell.angle_alpha   90.00
_cell.angle_beta   90.00
_cell.angle_gamma   90.00
#
_symmetry.space_group_name_H-M   'P 1'
#
loop_
_entity.id
_entity.type
_entity.pdbx_description
1 polymer ?
#
loop_
_entity_poly.entity_id
_entity_poly.type
_entity_poly.pdbx_seq_one_letter_code
_entity_poly.pdbx_strand_id
1 'polypeptide(L)'
;MNIKTANALFDEGIFSELYKAGFVTNKFFTYREIYLWVHAQIQIRGIAKNQAVLEAEAKFNKDERTIWRALNSFTTTDTLVSPSDKNKITTFELCQTA
;
A
#
# COMPACT_ATOMS: atom_id res chain seq x y z
N MET A 1 -0.45 -2.61 -14.98
CA MET A 1 -0.98 -1.25 -14.73
C MET A 1 0.03 -0.49 -13.89
N ASN A 2 0.37 0.75 -14.27
CA ASN A 2 1.36 1.55 -13.54
C ASN A 2 0.74 2.11 -12.25
N ILE A 3 1.16 1.58 -11.09
CA ILE A 3 0.60 1.92 -9.77
C ILE A 3 0.87 3.38 -9.40
N LYS A 4 1.96 3.97 -9.89
CA LYS A 4 2.28 5.40 -9.68
C LYS A 4 1.23 6.30 -10.32
N THR A 5 0.87 5.99 -11.56
CA THR A 5 -0.19 6.69 -12.27
C THR A 5 -1.52 6.54 -11.53
N ALA A 6 -1.81 5.36 -10.98
CA ALA A 6 -3.03 5.15 -10.21
C ALA A 6 -3.06 5.95 -8.88
N ASN A 7 -1.92 6.12 -8.22
CA ASN A 7 -1.82 6.96 -7.01
C ASN A 7 -1.98 8.45 -7.35
N ALA A 8 -1.29 8.96 -8.38
CA ALA A 8 -1.43 10.35 -8.82
C ALA A 8 -2.87 10.68 -9.25
N LEU A 9 -3.52 9.80 -10.01
CA LEU A 9 -4.92 9.97 -10.44
C LEU A 9 -5.91 9.95 -9.28
N PHE A 10 -5.55 9.32 -8.15
CA PHE A 10 -6.36 9.34 -6.93
C PHE A 10 -6.24 10.69 -6.21
N ASP A 11 -5.02 11.19 -6.05
CA ASP A 11 -4.76 12.47 -5.39
C ASP A 11 -5.40 13.64 -6.16
N GLU A 12 -5.50 13.52 -7.48
CA GLU A 12 -6.16 14.50 -8.37
C GLU A 12 -7.69 14.33 -8.46
N GLY A 13 -8.29 13.32 -7.81
CA GLY A 13 -9.74 13.07 -7.84
C GLY A 13 -10.29 12.46 -9.15
N ILE A 14 -9.43 12.21 -10.14
CA ILE A 14 -9.76 11.66 -11.46
C ILE A 14 -10.21 10.19 -11.37
N PHE A 15 -9.85 9.51 -10.28
CA PHE A 15 -10.15 8.10 -10.05
C PHE A 15 -11.65 7.76 -10.06
N SER A 16 -12.47 8.64 -9.47
CA SER A 16 -13.93 8.47 -9.45
C SER A 16 -14.53 8.58 -10.85
N GLU A 17 -14.00 9.48 -11.68
CA GLU A 17 -14.45 9.68 -13.05
C GLU A 17 -14.02 8.52 -13.96
N LEU A 18 -12.83 7.97 -13.76
CA LEU A 18 -12.37 6.78 -14.49
C LEU A 18 -13.15 5.51 -14.14
N TYR A 19 -13.61 5.38 -12.89
CA TYR A 19 -14.51 4.30 -12.50
C TYR A 19 -15.89 4.45 -13.14
N LYS A 20 -16.49 5.65 -13.07
CA LYS A 20 -17.79 5.95 -13.70
C LYS A 20 -17.76 5.75 -15.22
N ALA A 21 -16.64 6.10 -15.86
CA ALA A 21 -16.44 5.93 -17.29
C ALA A 21 -16.05 4.48 -17.68
N GLY A 22 -15.96 3.55 -16.73
CA GLY A 22 -15.72 2.13 -16.99
C GLY A 22 -14.27 1.77 -17.33
N PHE A 23 -13.33 2.70 -17.21
CA PHE A 23 -11.91 2.48 -17.48
C PHE A 23 -11.17 1.76 -16.34
N VAL A 24 -11.77 1.70 -15.15
CA VAL A 24 -11.22 0.98 -13.99
C VAL A 24 -12.12 -0.17 -13.59
N THR A 25 -11.53 -1.36 -13.52
CA THR A 25 -12.26 -2.56 -13.08
C THR A 25 -12.66 -2.50 -11.62
N ASN A 26 -13.81 -3.09 -11.27
CA ASN A 26 -14.29 -3.20 -9.89
C ASN A 26 -13.23 -3.79 -8.95
N LYS A 27 -12.45 -4.77 -9.43
CA LYS A 27 -11.34 -5.38 -8.67
C LYS A 27 -10.33 -4.36 -8.16
N PHE A 28 -9.97 -3.37 -8.98
CA PHE A 28 -9.03 -2.34 -8.56
C PHE A 28 -9.63 -1.47 -7.45
N PHE A 29 -10.90 -1.06 -7.62
CA PHE A 29 -11.59 -0.26 -6.62
C PHE A 29 -11.67 -0.98 -5.28
N THR A 30 -12.06 -2.26 -5.29
CA THR A 30 -12.07 -3.09 -4.08
C THR A 30 -10.69 -3.16 -3.42
N TYR A 31 -9.62 -3.33 -4.20
CA TYR A 31 -8.26 -3.40 -3.64
C TYR A 31 -7.84 -2.06 -3.01
N ARG A 32 -8.20 -0.94 -3.64
CA ARG A 32 -7.92 0.40 -3.12
C ARG A 32 -8.70 0.68 -1.84
N GLU A 33 -9.98 0.29 -1.79
CA GLU A 33 -10.82 0.43 -0.61
C GLU A 33 -10.27 -0.38 0.57
N ILE A 34 -9.88 -1.64 0.35
CA ILE A 34 -9.21 -2.47 1.36
C ILE A 34 -7.94 -1.79 1.87
N TYR A 35 -7.09 -1.30 0.96
CA TYR A 35 -5.84 -0.63 1.31
C TYR A 35 -6.07 0.58 2.22
N LEU A 36 -6.98 1.48 1.84
CA LEU A 36 -7.30 2.68 2.60
C LEU A 36 -7.92 2.33 3.95
N TRP A 37 -8.83 1.36 3.99
CA TRP A 37 -9.48 0.95 5.22
C TRP A 37 -8.49 0.39 6.24
N VAL A 38 -7.60 -0.52 5.83
CA VAL A 38 -6.58 -1.09 6.72
C VAL A 38 -5.62 -0.01 7.22
N HIS A 39 -5.16 0.88 6.34
CA HIS A 39 -4.29 1.99 6.73
C HIS A 39 -4.98 2.92 7.75
N ALA A 40 -6.25 3.23 7.55
CA ALA A 40 -7.03 4.04 8.48
C ALA A 40 -7.19 3.34 9.85
N GLN A 41 -7.43 2.03 9.89
CA GLN A 41 -7.52 1.31 11.18
C GLN A 41 -6.20 1.37 11.96
N ILE A 42 -5.08 1.19 11.28
CA ILE A 42 -3.75 1.27 11.91
C ILE A 42 -3.51 2.69 12.45
N GLN A 43 -3.86 3.72 11.69
CA GLN A 43 -3.64 5.12 12.10
C GLN A 43 -4.58 5.58 13.22
N ILE A 44 -5.87 5.24 13.14
CA ILE A 44 -6.89 5.74 14.06
C ILE A 44 -6.92 4.93 15.36
N ARG A 45 -6.82 3.60 15.26
CA ARG A 45 -6.93 2.71 16.42
C ARG A 45 -5.58 2.22 16.94
N GLY A 46 -4.48 2.43 16.22
CA GLY A 46 -3.15 1.97 16.62
C GLY A 46 -3.00 0.45 16.65
N ILE A 47 -3.90 -0.29 15.98
CA ILE A 47 -3.85 -1.76 15.99
C ILE A 47 -2.72 -2.28 15.09
N ALA A 48 -2.17 -3.44 15.45
CA ALA A 48 -1.13 -4.09 14.66
C ALA A 48 -1.64 -4.45 13.25
N LYS A 49 -0.76 -4.37 12.25
CA LYS A 49 -1.09 -4.64 10.84
C LYS A 49 -1.79 -6.00 10.65
N ASN A 50 -1.32 -7.05 11.31
CA ASN A 50 -1.92 -8.38 11.22
C ASN A 50 -3.35 -8.42 11.78
N GLN A 51 -3.61 -7.69 12.87
CA GLN A 51 -4.94 -7.56 13.44
C GLN A 51 -5.87 -6.81 12.48
N ALA A 52 -5.39 -5.72 11.88
CA ALA A 52 -6.16 -4.98 10.88
C ALA A 52 -6.48 -5.81 9.62
N VAL A 53 -5.58 -6.73 9.23
CA VAL A 53 -5.80 -7.67 8.13
C VAL A 53 -6.90 -8.67 8.47
N LEU A 54 -6.89 -9.25 9.67
CA LEU A 54 -7.94 -10.18 10.13
C LEU A 54 -9.32 -9.49 10.19
N GLU A 55 -9.38 -8.26 10.69
CA GLU A 55 -10.63 -7.51 10.70
C GLU A 55 -11.11 -7.15 9.27
N ALA A 56 -10.19 -6.89 8.35
CA ALA A 56 -10.51 -6.62 6.95
C ALA A 56 -11.09 -7.84 6.23
N GLU A 57 -10.60 -9.06 6.52
CA GLU A 57 -11.16 -10.30 5.96
C GLU A 57 -12.65 -10.43 6.27
N ALA A 58 -13.04 -10.21 7.54
CA ALA A 58 -14.44 -10.20 7.95
C ALA A 58 -15.24 -9.03 7.32
N LYS A 59 -14.66 -7.82 7.26
CA LYS A 59 -15.34 -6.63 6.75
C LYS A 59 -15.64 -6.69 5.25
N PHE A 60 -14.69 -7.21 4.45
CA PHE A 60 -14.78 -7.25 2.99
C PHE A 60 -15.21 -8.62 2.44
N ASN A 61 -15.35 -9.64 3.31
CA ASN A 61 -15.66 -11.02 2.94
C ASN A 61 -14.70 -11.54 1.86
N LYS A 62 -13.40 -11.40 2.13
CA LYS A 62 -12.29 -11.81 1.25
C LYS A 62 -11.27 -12.60 2.06
N ASP A 63 -10.65 -13.56 1.41
CA ASP A 63 -9.55 -14.32 2.00
C ASP A 63 -8.38 -13.42 2.40
N GLU A 64 -7.70 -13.78 3.50
CA GLU A 64 -6.53 -13.08 4.02
C GLU A 64 -5.48 -12.81 2.92
N ARG A 65 -5.24 -13.78 2.02
CA ARG A 65 -4.29 -13.63 0.90
C ARG A 65 -4.71 -12.50 -0.03
N THR A 66 -6.00 -12.34 -0.35
CA THR A 66 -6.52 -11.22 -1.14
C THR A 66 -6.31 -9.89 -0.43
N ILE A 67 -6.50 -9.82 0.90
CA ILE A 67 -6.23 -8.61 1.67
C ILE A 67 -4.74 -8.24 1.57
N TRP A 68 -3.84 -9.18 1.82
CA TRP A 68 -2.39 -8.95 1.68
C TRP A 68 -1.98 -8.52 0.28
N ARG A 69 -2.58 -9.11 -0.77
CA ARG A 69 -2.35 -8.68 -2.15
C ARG A 69 -2.80 -7.25 -2.38
N ALA A 70 -3.96 -6.85 -1.85
CA ALA A 70 -4.45 -5.48 -1.95
C ALA A 70 -3.47 -4.51 -1.27
N LEU A 71 -2.98 -4.84 -0.07
CA LEU A 71 -1.98 -4.03 0.63
C LEU A 71 -0.70 -3.86 -0.17
N ASN A 72 -0.16 -4.98 -0.66
CA ASN A 72 1.09 -5.00 -1.42
C ASN A 72 0.97 -4.37 -2.81
N SER A 73 -0.26 -4.19 -3.32
CA SER A 73 -0.49 -3.57 -4.63
C SER A 73 -0.26 -2.05 -4.62
N PHE A 74 -0.22 -1.41 -3.45
CA PHE A 74 -0.07 0.05 -3.31
C PHE A 74 1.11 0.47 -2.44
N THR A 75 1.65 -0.43 -1.62
CA THR A 75 2.93 -0.19 -0.93
C THR A 75 4.05 -0.32 -1.96
N THR A 76 4.43 0.80 -2.56
CA THR A 76 5.60 0.85 -3.42
C THR A 76 6.83 0.68 -2.52
N THR A 77 7.40 -0.53 -2.42
CA THR A 77 8.83 -0.66 -2.13
C THR A 77 9.57 -0.33 -3.42
N ASP A 78 9.38 0.87 -3.94
CA ASP A 78 10.39 1.43 -4.81
C ASP A 78 11.47 1.88 -3.84
N THR A 79 12.55 1.10 -3.79
CA THR A 79 13.87 1.66 -3.61
C THR A 79 14.05 2.73 -4.69
N LEU A 80 13.46 3.90 -4.47
CA LEU A 80 14.01 5.14 -4.95
C LEU A 80 15.33 5.25 -4.20
N VAL A 81 16.39 4.69 -4.79
CA VAL A 81 17.68 5.32 -4.67
C VAL A 81 17.47 6.71 -5.25
N SER A 82 17.07 7.65 -4.38
CA SER A 82 17.38 9.04 -4.63
C SER A 82 18.89 9.06 -4.89
N PRO A 83 19.37 9.65 -6.00
CA PRO A 83 20.80 9.78 -6.25
C PRO A 83 21.52 10.56 -5.13
N SER A 84 20.79 11.19 -4.20
CA SER A 84 21.36 11.98 -3.09
C SER A 84 21.76 11.19 -1.86
N ASP A 85 21.25 9.98 -1.63
CA ASP A 85 21.42 9.32 -0.32
C ASP A 85 22.50 8.23 -0.39
N LYS A 86 23.66 8.58 -0.94
CA LYS A 86 24.91 7.90 -0.61
C LYS A 86 25.39 8.43 0.74
N ASN A 87 24.77 7.97 1.83
CA ASN A 87 25.39 7.83 3.16
C ASN A 87 24.34 7.42 4.18
N LYS A 88 24.04 6.12 4.23
CA LYS A 88 23.73 5.47 5.51
C LYS A 88 24.69 4.31 5.65
N ILE A 89 25.86 4.61 6.23
CA ILE A 89 26.71 3.59 6.83
C ILE A 89 25.86 2.98 7.95
N THR A 90 25.37 1.77 7.75
CA THR A 90 24.84 0.97 8.84
C THR A 90 26.01 0.63 9.76
N THR A 91 25.93 1.06 11.01
CA THR A 91 26.90 0.88 12.11
C THR A 91 27.27 -0.59 12.42
N PHE A 92 26.90 -1.55 11.57
CA PHE A 92 27.14 -2.98 11.76
C PHE A 92 28.46 -3.48 11.13
N GLU A 93 29.14 -2.69 10.28
CA GLU A 93 30.40 -3.12 9.62
C GLU A 93 31.69 -2.63 10.31
N LEU A 94 31.63 -1.85 11.40
CA LEU A 94 32.82 -1.36 12.10
C LEU A 94 33.42 -2.34 13.14
N CYS A 95 32.86 -3.54 13.29
CA CYS A 95 33.34 -4.54 14.27
C CYS A 95 33.95 -5.81 13.66
N GLN A 96 34.28 -5.84 12.35
CA GLN A 96 34.93 -7.01 11.73
C GLN A 96 36.30 -6.73 11.10
N THR A 97 36.91 -5.59 11.40
CA THR A 97 38.34 -5.37 11.13
C THR A 97 39.01 -4.81 12.37
N ALA A 98 39.17 -5.68 13.36
CA ALA A 98 40.26 -5.62 14.33
C ALA A 98 41.37 -6.56 13.85
#